data_AF-A0A4D4LK98-F1
#
_entry.id   AF-A0A4D4LK98-F1
#
_cell.length_a   1.000
_cell.length_b   1.000
_cell.length_c   1.000
_cell.angle_alpha   90.00
_cell.angle_beta   90.00
_cell.angle_gamma   90.00
#
_symmetry.space_group_name_H-M   'P 1'
#
loop_
_entity.id
_entity.type
_entity.pdbx_description
1 polymer ?
#
loop_
_entity_poly.entity_id
_entity_poly.type
_entity_poly.pdbx_seq_one_letter_code
_entity_poly.pdbx_strand_id
1 'polypeptide(L)'
;MWQDSSFEDLVQYNDGFRTGLIGTPEQIAERIVAYKRLGVDLLLLGFLHYHEEVEYFGRRVLPLVRELEAQLPESEAESVPVHA
;
A
#
# COMPACT_ATOMS: atom_id res chain seq x y z
N MET A 1 -2.11 -11.86 -16.63
CA MET A 1 -2.30 -11.74 -15.17
C MET A 1 -2.22 -13.11 -14.51
N TRP A 2 -3.09 -14.06 -14.83
CA TRP A 2 -3.20 -15.38 -14.15
C TRP A 2 -2.18 -16.46 -14.54
N GLN A 3 -1.50 -16.29 -15.67
CA GLN A 3 -0.71 -17.38 -16.26
C GLN A 3 0.55 -17.71 -15.43
N ASP A 4 0.99 -16.76 -14.60
CA ASP A 4 2.23 -16.85 -13.83
C ASP A 4 2.00 -16.80 -12.30
N SER A 5 0.75 -16.92 -11.83
CA SER A 5 0.44 -16.88 -10.39
C SER A 5 0.89 -18.17 -9.68
N SER A 6 1.52 -18.06 -8.51
CA SER A 6 1.87 -19.20 -7.66
C SER A 6 0.79 -19.46 -6.60
N PHE A 7 0.95 -20.51 -5.78
CA PHE A 7 -0.02 -20.84 -4.73
C PHE A 7 -0.19 -19.67 -3.72
N GLU A 8 0.88 -18.93 -3.47
CA GLU A 8 0.93 -17.78 -2.59
C GLU A 8 0.07 -16.61 -3.10
N ASP A 9 -0.17 -16.51 -4.42
CA ASP A 9 -0.99 -15.47 -5.05
C ASP A 9 -2.50 -15.79 -5.01
N LEU A 10 -2.88 -17.06 -4.76
CA LEU A 10 -4.27 -17.54 -4.85
C LEU A 10 -5.19 -17.06 -3.71
N VAL A 11 -4.67 -16.36 -2.70
CA VAL A 11 -5.46 -15.92 -1.54
C VAL A 11 -6.56 -14.93 -1.95
N GLN A 12 -6.46 -14.29 -3.13
CA GLN A 12 -7.57 -13.70 -3.85
C GLN A 12 -7.30 -13.83 -5.36
N TYR A 13 -8.32 -14.21 -6.13
CA TYR A 13 -8.19 -14.41 -7.56
C TYR A 13 -7.52 -13.19 -8.25
N ASN A 14 -7.77 -11.94 -7.85
CA ASN A 14 -7.20 -10.77 -8.53
C ASN A 14 -5.69 -10.47 -8.30
N ASP A 15 -4.85 -11.43 -7.86
CA ASP A 15 -3.43 -11.20 -7.52
C ASP A 15 -3.26 -10.09 -6.44
N GLY A 16 -4.28 -9.85 -5.62
CA GLY A 16 -4.37 -8.70 -4.69
C GLY A 16 -3.24 -8.63 -3.65
N PHE A 17 -2.51 -9.73 -3.45
CA PHE A 17 -1.41 -9.85 -2.50
C PHE A 17 -0.02 -9.57 -3.08
N ARG A 18 0.13 -9.30 -4.38
CA ARG A 18 1.45 -9.03 -4.99
C ARG A 18 2.15 -7.80 -4.43
N THR A 19 1.40 -6.86 -3.87
CA THR A 19 1.95 -5.70 -3.15
C THR A 19 2.56 -6.08 -1.79
N GLY A 20 2.20 -7.27 -1.27
CA GLY A 20 2.69 -7.81 -0.02
C GLY A 20 2.41 -6.90 1.18
N LEU A 21 1.32 -6.14 1.16
CA LEU A 21 0.80 -5.35 2.28
C LEU A 21 0.21 -6.26 3.38
N ILE A 22 1.01 -7.20 3.86
CA ILE A 22 0.69 -8.21 4.86
C ILE A 22 1.71 -8.07 5.98
N GLY A 23 1.24 -7.86 7.22
CA GLY A 23 2.13 -7.70 8.37
C GLY A 23 1.55 -6.79 9.45
N THR A 24 2.43 -6.30 10.32
CA THR A 24 2.08 -5.30 11.33
C THR A 24 1.81 -3.93 10.69
N PRO A 25 1.14 -3.00 11.40
CA PRO A 25 0.92 -1.65 10.88
C PRO A 25 2.20 -0.94 10.43
N GLU A 26 3.30 -1.13 11.16
CA GLU A 26 4.61 -0.57 10.86
C GLU A 26 5.18 -1.14 9.56
N GLN A 27 5.15 -2.46 9.41
CA GLN A 27 5.61 -3.14 8.19
C GLN A 27 4.80 -2.70 6.96
N ILE A 28 3.49 -2.53 7.12
CA ILE A 28 2.62 -2.06 6.05
C ILE A 28 2.96 -0.61 5.69
N ALA A 29 3.14 0.26 6.69
CA ALA A 29 3.47 1.67 6.46
C ALA A 29 4.82 1.84 5.74
N GLU A 30 5.85 1.10 6.17
CA GLU A 30 7.16 1.06 5.51
C GLU A 30 7.04 0.61 4.05
N ARG A 31 6.22 -0.41 3.77
CA ARG A 31 6.00 -0.91 2.41
C ARG A 31 5.30 0.11 1.53
N ILE A 32 4.28 0.80 2.06
CA ILE A 32 3.56 1.87 1.33
C ILE A 32 4.55 2.96 0.89
N VAL A 33 5.43 3.40 1.80
CA VAL A 33 6.44 4.41 1.48
C VAL A 33 7.49 3.87 0.50
N ALA A 34 7.86 2.59 0.60
CA ALA A 34 8.73 1.97 -0.38
C ALA A 34 8.12 2.00 -1.80
N TYR A 35 6.80 1.75 -1.94
CA TYR A 35 6.12 1.90 -3.23
C TYR A 35 6.12 3.34 -3.74
N LYS A 36 5.90 4.32 -2.87
CA LYS A 36 5.97 5.74 -3.23
C LYS A 36 7.34 6.12 -3.79
N ARG A 37 8.44 5.66 -3.16
CA ARG A 37 9.81 5.85 -3.67
C ARG A 37 10.05 5.23 -5.05
N LEU A 38 9.26 4.23 -5.41
CA LEU A 38 9.28 3.60 -6.74
C LEU A 38 8.37 4.32 -7.76
N GLY A 39 7.74 5.44 -7.38
CA GLY A 39 6.85 6.24 -8.22
C GLY A 39 5.38 5.80 -8.20
N VAL A 40 4.94 5.06 -7.19
CA VAL A 40 3.52 4.72 -7.01
C VAL A 40 2.81 5.83 -6.24
N ASP A 41 1.91 6.53 -6.91
CA ASP A 41 1.20 7.67 -6.33
C ASP A 41 -0.20 7.31 -5.79
N LEU A 42 -0.72 6.14 -6.16
CA LEU A 42 -2.04 5.66 -5.76
C LEU A 42 -2.00 4.17 -5.42
N LEU A 43 -2.50 3.83 -4.23
CA LEU A 43 -2.82 2.46 -3.83
C LEU A 43 -4.33 2.31 -3.70
N LEU A 44 -4.94 1.48 -4.55
CA LEU A 44 -6.34 1.12 -4.44
C LEU A 44 -6.47 -0.10 -3.51
N LEU A 45 -6.96 0.12 -2.30
CA LEU A 45 -7.06 -0.92 -1.26
C LEU A 45 -8.45 -1.55 -1.23
N GLY A 46 -8.50 -2.87 -1.05
CA GLY A 46 -9.71 -3.64 -0.79
C GLY A 46 -9.65 -4.29 0.58
N PHE A 47 -10.77 -4.29 1.29
CA PHE A 47 -10.91 -4.87 2.63
C PHE A 47 -12.05 -5.88 2.63
N LEU A 48 -11.84 -7.04 3.27
CA LEU A 48 -12.86 -8.09 3.32
C LEU A 48 -13.97 -7.70 4.30
N HIS A 49 -13.60 -7.23 5.50
CA HIS A 49 -14.51 -6.73 6.52
C HIS A 49 -14.41 -5.20 6.60
N TYR A 50 -14.84 -4.54 5.51
CA TYR A 50 -14.51 -3.13 5.27
C TYR A 50 -14.88 -2.16 6.41
N HIS A 51 -15.94 -2.40 7.18
CA HIS A 51 -16.31 -1.50 8.28
C HIS A 51 -15.22 -1.39 9.35
N GLU A 52 -14.74 -2.53 9.85
CA GLU A 52 -13.76 -2.59 10.94
C GLU A 52 -12.34 -2.39 10.40
N GLU A 53 -12.04 -2.97 9.24
CA GLU A 53 -10.70 -2.97 8.68
C GLU A 53 -10.30 -1.58 8.13
N VAL A 54 -11.24 -0.83 7.54
CA VAL A 54 -10.97 0.56 7.10
C VAL A 54 -10.73 1.46 8.31
N GLU A 55 -11.51 1.31 9.37
CA GLU A 55 -11.33 2.06 10.61
C GLU A 55 -9.99 1.73 11.27
N TYR A 56 -9.65 0.44 11.35
CA TYR A 56 -8.36 -0.03 11.85
C TYR A 56 -7.20 0.54 11.03
N PHE A 57 -7.26 0.44 9.69
CA PHE A 57 -6.23 0.97 8.80
C PHE A 57 -6.04 2.48 8.99
N GLY A 58 -7.15 3.24 9.04
CA GLY A 58 -7.13 4.68 9.25
C GLY A 58 -6.54 5.09 10.61
N ARG A 59 -6.73 4.27 11.66
CA ARG A 59 -6.22 4.54 13.00
C ARG A 59 -4.79 4.05 13.24
N ARG A 60 -4.39 2.96 12.61
CA ARG A 60 -3.16 2.23 12.95
C ARG A 60 -2.07 2.31 11.89
N VAL A 61 -2.44 2.41 10.62
CA VAL A 61 -1.47 2.40 9.50
C VAL A 61 -1.28 3.81 8.93
N LEU A 62 -2.38 4.49 8.62
CA LEU A 62 -2.33 5.78 7.92
C LEU A 62 -1.48 6.84 8.66
N PRO A 63 -1.52 6.99 10.00
CA PRO A 63 -0.66 7.95 10.70
C PRO A 63 0.83 7.65 10.54
N LEU A 64 1.22 6.36 10.60
CA LEU A 64 2.60 5.92 10.42
C LEU A 64 3.10 6.21 9.00
N VAL A 65 2.25 6.02 7.99
CA VAL A 65 2.58 6.40 6.60
C VAL A 65 2.87 7.89 6.52
N ARG A 66 2.04 8.75 7.12
CA ARG A 66 2.24 10.20 7.09
C ARG A 66 3.51 10.64 7.82
N GLU A 67 3.83 10.00 8.94
CA GLU A 67 5.07 10.24 9.67
C GLU A 67 6.31 9.89 8.84
N LEU A 68 6.28 8.75 8.14
CA LEU A 68 7.37 8.32 7.26
C LEU A 68 7.46 9.18 5.99
N GLU A 69 6.33 9.58 5.40
CA GLU A 69 6.31 10.51 4.26
C GLU A 69 6.90 11.88 4.63
N ALA A 70 6.64 12.39 5.83
CA ALA A 70 7.20 13.66 6.30
C ALA A 70 8.73 13.63 6.47
N GLN A 71 9.34 12.43 6.50
CA GLN A 71 10.79 12.24 6.57
C GLN A 71 11.43 12.07 5.18
N LEU A 72 10.64 11.99 4.11
CA LEU A 72 11.16 11.90 2.76
C LEU A 72 11.74 13.24 2.29
N PRO A 73 12.84 13.23 1.53
CA PRO A 73 13.31 14.44 0.85
C PRO A 73 12.26 14.91 -0.16
N GLU A 74 12.10 16.23 -0.33
CA GLU A 74 11.09 16.84 -1.23
C GLU A 74 11.13 16.27 -2.65
N SER A 75 12.31 15.89 -3.15
CA SER A 75 12.50 15.26 -4.47
C SER A 75 11.85 13.87 -4.62
N GLU A 76 11.56 13.18 -3.52
CA GLU A 76 10.84 11.89 -3.48
C GLU A 76 9.36 12.08 -3.07
N ALA A 77 8.98 13.27 -2.60
CA ALA A 77 7.63 13.60 -2.19
C ALA A 77 6.77 14.14 -3.34
N GLU A 78 7.40 14.75 -4.36
CA GLU A 78 6.72 15.18 -5.60
C GLU A 78 6.34 13.98 -6.48
N SER A 79 5.13 13.48 -6.28
CA SER A 79 4.44 12.62 -7.25
C SER A 79 4.23 13.40 -8.56
N VAL A 80 4.69 12.85 -9.68
CA VAL A 80 4.46 13.45 -11.01
C VAL A 80 2.94 13.52 -11.23
N PRO A 81 2.36 14.69 -11.59
CA PRO A 81 0.92 14.76 -11.83
C PRO A 81 0.58 13.83 -13.01
N VAL A 82 -0.23 12.82 -12.74
CA VAL A 82 -0.83 11.97 -13.78
C VAL A 82 -1.60 12.90 -14.71
N HIS A 83 -1.23 12.87 -15.99
CA HIS A 83 -1.82 13.65 -17.07
C HIS A 83 -3.36 13.79 -16.92
N ALA A 84 -3.82 15.04 -16.96
CA ALA A 84 -5.20 15.39 -17.30
C ALA A 84 -5.47 15.14 -18.79
#